data_AF-A0A511MPA5-F1
#
_entry.id   AF-A0A511MPA5-F1
#
_cell.length_a   1.000
_cell.length_b   1.000
_cell.length_c   1.000
_cell.angle_alpha   90.00
_cell.angle_beta   90.00
_cell.angle_gamma   90.00
#
_symmetry.space_group_name_H-M   'P 1'
#
loop_
_entity.id
_entity.type
_entity.pdbx_description
1 polymer ?
#
loop_
_entity_poly.entity_id
_entity_poly.type
_entity_poly.pdbx_seq_one_letter_code
_entity_poly.pdbx_strand_id
1 'polypeptide(L)'
;MEQEEPLYRFDERERMIPVDPERLAARLAKAQPTDFTGFRQTGIEAMLLGRYDQALDLLDRALELVDTEERRITVWINLGDVYRYHGDAGTAETLYRRAVDHARVAAPEVLSFAVQHLGKALAEQGQLTEAHALLREAFDLRTAEGDPELIESTRVALERLPALPIPLPPKVAALLGADATWSVEHEGQSGGVAFVNDTYWVKRGPKAVAEHERLNWLHDRGIRLPKTVVFDGDVLVLADAGAASLAARDDGGAGESSVGAVMGTLLRRLHDISIDECPFDGRLDAVLAQARRHVIEGLVDLDNFDDENAGLAADDILARLLDERPEQEDLVVAHGDFTPPNVLEGAILLDVGALGVADRYRDLALAVRDLRDDFGDPEVTAFFAAYGLGEPDQSRLEYYRLLDELF
;
A
#
# COMPACT_ATOMS: atom_id res chain seq x y z
N MET A 1 41.67 18.26 -6.67
CA MET A 1 40.33 17.77 -6.31
C MET A 1 39.63 17.49 -7.63
N GLU A 2 39.63 16.24 -8.08
CA GLU A 2 38.69 15.84 -9.12
C GLU A 2 37.29 16.11 -8.57
N GLN A 3 36.50 16.93 -9.27
CA GLN A 3 35.08 17.05 -8.96
C GLN A 3 34.50 15.66 -9.20
N GLU A 4 34.04 14.98 -8.15
CA GLU A 4 33.28 13.74 -8.32
C GLU A 4 32.07 14.07 -9.20
N GLU A 5 31.95 13.35 -10.32
CA GLU A 5 30.79 13.47 -11.20
C GLU A 5 29.51 13.23 -10.39
N PRO A 6 28.42 13.99 -10.67
CA PRO A 6 27.16 13.83 -9.97
C PRO A 6 26.62 12.40 -10.14
N LEU A 7 26.13 11.81 -9.04
CA LEU A 7 25.63 10.43 -9.02
C LEU A 7 24.34 10.26 -9.83
N TYR A 8 23.54 11.33 -9.97
CA TYR A 8 22.27 11.34 -10.66
C TYR A 8 22.08 12.64 -11.46
N ARG A 9 21.11 12.59 -12.37
CA ARG A 9 20.58 13.72 -13.14
C ARG A 9 19.07 13.65 -13.13
N PHE A 10 18.40 14.70 -13.58
CA PHE A 10 16.95 14.71 -13.71
C PHE A 10 16.48 14.29 -15.11
N ASP A 11 15.44 13.47 -15.19
CA ASP A 11 14.73 13.15 -16.43
C ASP A 11 13.75 14.27 -16.84
N GLU A 12 13.03 14.08 -17.94
CA GLU A 12 12.06 15.07 -18.45
C GLU A 12 10.89 15.34 -17.49
N ARG A 13 10.64 14.41 -16.56
CA ARG A 13 9.64 14.49 -15.48
C ARG A 13 10.28 14.88 -14.14
N GLU A 14 11.49 15.42 -14.19
CA GLU A 14 12.26 15.87 -13.02
C GLU A 14 12.52 14.75 -12.01
N ARG A 15 12.51 13.48 -12.41
CA ARG A 15 12.89 12.36 -11.54
C ARG A 15 14.39 12.15 -11.59
N MET A 16 14.98 11.85 -10.45
CA MET A 16 16.39 11.50 -10.32
C MET A 16 16.64 10.15 -10.99
N ILE A 17 17.59 10.12 -11.92
CA ILE A 17 18.04 8.91 -12.59
C ILE A 17 19.57 8.83 -12.52
N PRO A 18 20.15 7.63 -12.35
CA PRO A 18 21.59 7.47 -12.23
C PRO A 18 22.31 7.94 -13.50
N VAL A 19 23.43 8.65 -13.32
CA VAL A 19 24.30 9.04 -14.45
C VAL A 19 25.05 7.81 -14.98
N ASP A 20 25.55 6.97 -14.07
CA ASP A 20 26.24 5.71 -14.36
C ASP A 20 25.65 4.58 -13.50
N PRO A 21 24.66 3.84 -14.02
CA PRO A 21 24.02 2.75 -13.28
C PRO A 21 24.99 1.63 -12.89
N GLU A 22 26.00 1.33 -13.71
CA GLU A 22 26.95 0.24 -13.44
C GLU A 22 27.89 0.60 -12.30
N ARG A 23 28.44 1.83 -12.32
CA ARG A 23 29.26 2.35 -11.23
C ARG A 23 28.46 2.44 -9.93
N LEU A 24 27.22 2.91 -10.00
CA LEU A 24 26.35 3.00 -8.83
C LEU A 24 26.04 1.60 -8.26
N ALA A 25 25.73 0.62 -9.11
CA ALA A 25 25.50 -0.76 -8.69
C ALA A 25 26.75 -1.39 -8.04
N ALA A 26 27.95 -1.11 -8.58
CA ALA A 26 29.21 -1.59 -8.02
C ALA A 26 29.54 -0.95 -6.66
N ARG A 27 29.17 0.32 -6.47
CA ARG A 27 29.28 1.02 -5.19
C ARG A 27 28.29 0.44 -4.16
N LEU A 28 27.02 0.31 -4.54
CA LEU A 28 25.98 -0.26 -3.69
C LEU A 28 26.33 -1.69 -3.22
N ALA A 29 26.88 -2.53 -4.10
CA ALA A 29 27.31 -3.89 -3.76
C ALA A 29 28.44 -3.95 -2.71
N LYS A 30 29.19 -2.86 -2.52
CA LYS A 30 30.29 -2.76 -1.54
C LYS A 30 29.88 -1.97 -0.28
N ALA A 31 28.70 -1.36 -0.28
CA ALA A 31 28.25 -0.53 0.82
C ALA A 31 28.01 -1.38 2.07
N GLN A 32 28.55 -0.92 3.20
CA GLN A 32 28.32 -1.49 4.53
C GLN A 32 27.98 -0.34 5.48
N PRO A 33 26.80 0.29 5.32
CA PRO A 33 26.42 1.41 6.16
C PRO A 33 26.23 0.95 7.61
N THR A 34 26.67 1.78 8.55
CA THR A 34 26.54 1.53 10.00
C THR A 34 25.98 2.72 10.76
N ASP A 35 25.73 3.84 10.08
CA ASP A 35 25.24 5.08 10.66
C ASP A 35 24.09 5.66 9.81
N PHE A 36 23.38 6.64 10.38
CA PHE A 36 22.25 7.30 9.74
C PHE A 36 22.57 7.77 8.31
N THR A 37 23.68 8.48 8.13
CA THR A 37 24.07 9.06 6.84
C THR A 37 24.34 7.98 5.81
N GLY A 38 25.07 6.93 6.19
CA GLY A 38 25.37 5.79 5.33
C GLY A 38 24.11 5.05 4.92
N PHE A 39 23.21 4.75 5.85
CA PHE A 39 21.95 4.06 5.54
C PHE A 39 21.08 4.89 4.60
N ARG A 40 20.87 6.18 4.91
CA ARG A 40 20.08 7.09 4.07
C ARG A 40 20.65 7.22 2.66
N GLN A 41 21.95 7.45 2.54
CA GLN A 41 22.65 7.58 1.26
C GLN A 41 22.51 6.29 0.44
N THR A 42 22.79 5.15 1.05
CA THR A 42 22.72 3.84 0.38
C THR A 42 21.29 3.52 -0.06
N GLY A 43 20.28 3.92 0.73
CA GLY A 43 18.87 3.80 0.38
C GLY A 43 18.49 4.59 -0.88
N ILE A 44 18.92 5.85 -0.98
CA ILE A 44 18.74 6.67 -2.19
C ILE A 44 19.41 6.00 -3.40
N GLU A 45 20.64 5.49 -3.23
CA GLU A 45 21.37 4.83 -4.31
C GLU A 45 20.67 3.54 -4.78
N ALA A 46 20.08 2.77 -3.87
CA ALA A 46 19.26 1.61 -4.19
C ALA A 46 17.98 2.00 -4.95
N MET A 47 17.31 3.07 -4.54
CA MET A 47 16.13 3.62 -5.22
C MET A 47 16.44 4.03 -6.67
N LEU A 48 17.56 4.73 -6.90
CA LEU A 48 17.99 5.14 -8.23
C LEU A 48 18.26 3.95 -9.18
N LEU A 49 18.58 2.79 -8.62
CA LEU A 49 18.77 1.53 -9.37
C LEU A 49 17.47 0.72 -9.51
N GLY A 50 16.33 1.23 -9.05
CA GLY A 50 15.05 0.52 -9.06
C GLY A 50 14.97 -0.64 -8.06
N ARG A 51 15.86 -0.69 -7.06
CA ARG A 51 15.88 -1.71 -6.01
C ARG A 51 15.06 -1.24 -4.82
N TYR A 52 13.75 -1.13 -5.00
CA TYR A 52 12.86 -0.46 -4.04
C TYR A 52 12.80 -1.17 -2.69
N ASP A 53 12.68 -2.50 -2.65
CA ASP A 53 12.67 -3.25 -1.38
C ASP A 53 13.94 -3.00 -0.55
N GLN A 54 15.10 -3.06 -1.21
CA GLN A 54 16.39 -2.77 -0.59
C GLN A 54 16.47 -1.30 -0.13
N ALA A 55 15.91 -0.37 -0.89
CA ALA A 55 15.89 1.04 -0.53
C ALA A 55 15.03 1.29 0.72
N LEU A 56 13.85 0.67 0.81
CA LEU A 56 12.99 0.73 2.00
C LEU A 56 13.70 0.15 3.22
N ASP A 57 14.28 -1.06 3.13
CA ASP A 57 15.04 -1.67 4.23
C ASP A 57 16.15 -0.74 4.77
N LEU A 58 16.88 -0.09 3.86
CA LEU A 58 17.97 0.82 4.23
C LEU A 58 17.45 2.12 4.85
N LEU A 59 16.32 2.64 4.39
CA LEU A 59 15.71 3.84 4.94
C LEU A 59 15.00 3.57 6.27
N ASP A 60 14.41 2.40 6.47
CA ASP A 60 13.90 1.93 7.76
C ASP A 60 15.03 1.93 8.81
N ARG A 61 16.20 1.40 8.45
CA ARG A 61 17.40 1.47 9.31
C ARG A 61 17.88 2.89 9.56
N ALA A 62 17.74 3.80 8.60
CA ALA A 62 18.05 5.20 8.83
C ALA A 62 17.04 5.82 9.82
N LEU A 63 15.75 5.51 9.68
CA LEU A 63 14.68 6.02 10.54
C LEU A 63 14.84 5.57 12.00
N GLU A 64 15.27 4.33 12.22
CA GLU A 64 15.63 3.79 13.54
C GLU A 64 16.78 4.54 14.24
N LEU A 65 17.66 5.20 13.47
CA LEU A 65 18.82 5.95 13.98
C LEU A 65 18.58 7.46 14.09
N VAL A 66 17.36 7.92 13.84
CA VAL A 66 17.01 9.34 13.90
C VAL A 66 17.12 9.89 15.31
N ASP A 67 17.78 11.04 15.44
CA ASP A 67 18.00 11.79 16.69
C ASP A 67 17.42 13.21 16.65
N THR A 68 16.90 13.66 15.51
CA THR A 68 16.39 15.01 15.27
C THR A 68 15.18 14.98 14.35
N GLU A 69 14.26 15.94 14.52
CA GLU A 69 13.04 15.99 13.72
C GLU A 69 13.32 16.30 12.25
N GLU A 70 14.32 17.15 11.98
CA GLU A 70 14.82 17.43 10.64
C GLU A 70 15.23 16.14 9.90
N ARG A 71 15.98 15.25 10.58
CA ARG A 71 16.38 13.96 10.01
C ARG A 71 15.19 13.03 9.80
N ARG A 72 14.22 13.02 10.72
CA ARG A 72 12.98 12.25 10.58
C ARG A 72 12.25 12.62 9.30
N ILE A 73 11.97 13.91 9.14
CA ILE A 73 11.26 14.49 8.00
C ILE A 73 12.01 14.18 6.70
N THR A 74 13.34 14.33 6.71
CA THR A 74 14.17 14.03 5.54
C THR A 74 14.11 12.55 5.14
N VAL A 75 14.03 11.62 6.10
CA VAL A 75 13.85 10.19 5.80
C VAL A 75 12.44 9.90 5.28
N TRP A 76 11.39 10.51 5.84
CA TRP A 76 10.02 10.39 5.29
C TRP A 76 9.91 10.89 3.85
N ILE A 77 10.56 12.00 3.50
CA ILE A 77 10.62 12.48 2.11
C ILE A 77 11.31 11.44 1.20
N ASN A 78 12.41 10.85 1.66
CA ASN A 78 13.10 9.81 0.90
C ASN A 78 12.26 8.54 0.72
N LEU A 79 11.59 8.08 1.78
CA LEU A 79 10.65 6.95 1.70
C LEU A 79 9.52 7.27 0.73
N GLY A 80 8.95 8.48 0.81
CA GLY A 80 7.94 8.96 -0.13
C GLY A 80 8.45 8.93 -1.57
N ASP A 81 9.70 9.32 -1.82
CA ASP A 81 10.31 9.16 -3.15
C ASP A 81 10.44 7.69 -3.54
N VAL A 82 10.81 6.78 -2.64
CA VAL A 82 10.87 5.34 -2.97
C VAL A 82 9.49 4.83 -3.42
N TYR A 83 8.44 5.10 -2.65
CA TYR A 83 7.07 4.69 -3.01
C TYR A 83 6.59 5.35 -4.30
N ARG A 84 6.87 6.65 -4.49
CA ARG A 84 6.51 7.38 -5.71
C ARG A 84 7.20 6.81 -6.96
N TYR A 85 8.46 6.42 -6.87
CA TYR A 85 9.19 5.81 -8.00
C TYR A 85 8.76 4.36 -8.23
N HIS A 86 8.35 3.66 -7.17
CA HIS A 86 7.77 2.33 -7.26
C HIS A 86 6.35 2.34 -7.85
N GLY A 87 5.66 3.50 -7.80
CA GLY A 87 4.32 3.69 -8.33
C GLY A 87 3.20 3.65 -7.27
N ASP A 88 3.54 3.55 -5.99
CA ASP A 88 2.59 3.66 -4.88
C ASP A 88 2.40 5.13 -4.49
N ALA A 89 1.59 5.83 -5.29
CA ALA A 89 1.35 7.25 -5.11
C ALA A 89 0.64 7.56 -3.77
N GLY A 90 -0.23 6.65 -3.30
CA GLY A 90 -0.98 6.83 -2.06
C GLY A 90 -0.06 6.84 -0.84
N THR A 91 0.79 5.81 -0.68
CA THR A 91 1.73 5.76 0.44
C THR A 91 2.75 6.90 0.38
N ALA A 92 3.20 7.27 -0.83
CA ALA A 92 4.07 8.42 -1.01
C ALA A 92 3.42 9.72 -0.50
N GLU A 93 2.16 9.96 -0.86
CA GLU A 93 1.41 11.14 -0.41
C GLU A 93 1.26 11.18 1.12
N THR A 94 0.91 10.05 1.76
CA THR A 94 0.82 9.96 3.24
C THR A 94 2.13 10.37 3.91
N LEU A 95 3.27 9.89 3.41
CA LEU A 95 4.60 10.24 3.93
C LEU A 95 4.92 11.72 3.70
N TYR A 96 4.62 12.28 2.53
CA TYR A 96 4.88 13.69 2.22
C TYR A 96 3.99 14.64 3.02
N ARG A 97 2.69 14.35 3.17
CA ARG A 97 1.78 15.18 3.98
C ARG A 97 2.25 15.25 5.42
N ARG A 98 2.61 14.11 6.00
CA ARG A 98 3.19 14.03 7.34
C ARG A 98 4.52 14.78 7.45
N ALA A 99 5.40 14.66 6.48
CA ALA A 99 6.64 15.45 6.43
C ALA A 99 6.35 16.96 6.46
N VAL A 100 5.35 17.43 5.70
CA VAL A 100 4.91 18.83 5.70
C VAL A 100 4.34 19.25 7.05
N ASP A 101 3.44 18.46 7.63
CA ASP A 101 2.78 18.79 8.89
C ASP A 101 3.78 18.89 10.05
N HIS A 102 4.72 17.95 10.13
CA HIS A 102 5.80 18.00 11.12
C HIS A 102 6.77 19.16 10.88
N ALA A 103 7.14 19.42 9.61
CA ALA A 103 8.02 20.55 9.28
C ALA A 103 7.41 21.89 9.69
N ARG A 104 6.10 22.08 9.51
CA ARG A 104 5.39 23.31 9.92
C ARG A 104 5.42 23.54 11.43
N VAL A 105 5.40 22.47 12.22
CA VAL A 105 5.32 22.56 13.69
C VAL A 105 6.70 22.64 14.33
N ALA A 106 7.65 21.83 13.86
CA ALA A 106 8.87 21.53 14.62
C ALA A 106 10.19 21.75 13.85
N ALA A 107 10.15 21.87 12.52
CA ALA A 107 11.36 21.94 11.69
C ALA A 107 11.14 22.80 10.41
N PRO A 108 10.91 24.12 10.55
CA PRO A 108 10.61 25.00 9.42
C PRO A 108 11.74 25.08 8.38
N GLU A 109 12.97 24.75 8.75
CA GLU A 109 14.14 24.70 7.88
C GLU A 109 14.03 23.66 6.74
N VAL A 110 13.25 22.60 6.92
CA VAL A 110 13.01 21.57 5.89
C VAL A 110 11.65 21.71 5.22
N LEU A 111 10.85 22.70 5.62
CA LEU A 111 9.49 22.89 5.09
C LEU A 111 9.51 23.10 3.57
N SER A 112 10.43 23.92 3.07
CA SER A 112 10.53 24.24 1.64
C SER A 112 10.83 23.01 0.77
N PHE A 113 11.52 22.01 1.33
CA PHE A 113 11.71 20.70 0.70
C PHE A 113 10.45 19.85 0.80
N ALA A 114 9.86 19.71 1.98
CA ALA A 114 8.66 18.90 2.18
C ALA A 114 7.50 19.32 1.26
N VAL A 115 7.19 20.61 1.18
CA VAL A 115 6.11 21.12 0.32
C VAL A 115 6.42 21.00 -1.17
N GLN A 116 7.69 21.11 -1.57
CA GLN A 116 8.10 20.88 -2.96
C GLN A 116 7.82 19.43 -3.38
N HIS A 117 8.21 18.46 -2.55
CA HIS A 117 8.02 17.03 -2.85
C HIS A 117 6.54 16.65 -2.86
N LEU A 118 5.74 17.11 -1.90
CA LEU A 118 4.29 16.90 -1.90
C LEU A 118 3.65 17.51 -3.15
N GLY A 119 3.95 18.79 -3.44
CA GLY A 119 3.39 19.49 -4.60
C GLY A 119 3.68 18.76 -5.92
N LYS A 120 4.89 18.22 -6.08
CA LYS A 120 5.23 17.40 -7.26
C LYS A 120 4.47 16.07 -7.30
N ALA A 121 4.37 15.37 -6.16
CA ALA A 121 3.64 14.10 -6.09
C ALA A 121 2.16 14.28 -6.45
N LEU A 122 1.50 15.33 -5.95
CA LEU A 122 0.11 15.65 -6.32
C LEU A 122 -0.01 16.04 -7.80
N ALA A 123 0.98 16.74 -8.36
CA ALA A 123 1.00 17.07 -9.80
C ALA A 123 1.05 15.82 -10.67
N GLU A 124 1.86 14.83 -10.30
CA GLU A 124 1.97 13.53 -10.98
C GLU A 124 0.64 12.74 -10.95
N GLN A 125 -0.18 12.95 -9.93
CA GLN A 125 -1.54 12.39 -9.79
C GLN A 125 -2.63 13.22 -10.50
N GLY A 126 -2.30 14.39 -11.07
CA GLY A 126 -3.26 15.26 -11.75
C GLY A 126 -4.01 16.24 -10.82
N GLN A 127 -3.68 16.28 -9.53
CA GLN A 127 -4.25 17.25 -8.56
C GLN A 127 -3.57 18.63 -8.70
N LEU A 128 -3.70 19.23 -9.88
CA LEU A 128 -2.92 20.40 -10.30
C LEU A 128 -3.16 21.65 -9.43
N THR A 129 -4.38 21.82 -8.91
CA THR A 129 -4.73 22.99 -8.08
C THR A 129 -3.98 23.00 -6.76
N GLU A 130 -4.00 21.87 -6.04
CA GLU A 130 -3.29 21.74 -4.76
C GLU A 130 -1.77 21.72 -4.98
N ALA A 131 -1.32 20.99 -6.00
CA ALA A 131 0.08 20.98 -6.43
C ALA A 131 0.61 22.39 -6.68
N HIS A 132 -0.13 23.22 -7.43
CA HIS A 132 0.26 24.61 -7.70
C HIS A 132 0.39 25.42 -6.41
N ALA A 133 -0.55 25.28 -5.47
CA ALA A 133 -0.51 26.01 -4.20
C ALA A 133 0.74 25.65 -3.38
N LEU A 134 1.05 24.36 -3.25
CA LEU A 134 2.22 23.87 -2.52
C LEU A 134 3.55 24.25 -3.20
N LEU A 135 3.62 24.15 -4.52
CA LEU A 135 4.83 24.57 -5.27
C LEU A 135 5.02 26.08 -5.19
N ARG A 136 3.94 26.87 -5.10
CA ARG A 136 4.05 28.32 -4.87
C ARG A 136 4.57 28.62 -3.47
N GLU A 137 4.05 27.93 -2.45
CA GLU A 137 4.57 28.01 -1.07
C GLU A 137 6.06 27.67 -1.03
N ALA A 138 6.48 26.57 -1.68
CA ALA A 138 7.88 26.16 -1.77
C ALA A 138 8.76 27.24 -2.44
N PHE A 139 8.26 27.87 -3.51
CA PHE A 139 8.97 28.94 -4.22
C PHE A 139 9.19 30.16 -3.33
N ASP A 140 8.16 30.57 -2.58
CA ASP A 140 8.23 31.73 -1.70
C ASP A 140 9.20 31.48 -0.52
N LEU A 141 9.19 30.28 0.05
CA LEU A 141 10.15 29.87 1.09
C LEU A 141 11.59 29.87 0.56
N ARG A 142 11.85 29.22 -0.58
CA ARG A 142 13.19 29.16 -1.20
C ARG A 142 13.72 30.53 -1.62
N THR A 143 12.83 31.43 -2.03
CA THR A 143 13.18 32.82 -2.34
C THR A 143 13.64 33.57 -1.08
N ALA A 144 12.99 33.33 0.06
CA ALA A 144 13.39 33.90 1.34
C ALA A 144 14.71 33.31 1.87
N GLU A 145 14.95 32.01 1.63
CA GLU A 145 16.21 31.31 1.97
C GLU A 145 17.38 31.76 1.09
N GLY A 146 17.11 32.11 -0.17
CA GLY A 146 18.08 32.70 -1.09
C GLY A 146 18.97 31.70 -1.84
N ASP A 147 18.55 30.43 -1.96
CA ASP A 147 19.25 29.40 -2.75
C ASP A 147 18.81 29.45 -4.23
N PRO A 148 19.67 29.91 -5.16
CA PRO A 148 19.29 30.07 -6.56
C PRO A 148 18.96 28.75 -7.27
N GLU A 149 19.58 27.64 -6.87
CA GLU A 149 19.36 26.33 -7.50
C GLU A 149 17.98 25.77 -7.11
N LEU A 150 17.62 25.89 -5.83
CA LEU A 150 16.31 25.46 -5.35
C LEU A 150 15.17 26.33 -5.90
N ILE A 151 15.37 27.64 -5.98
CA ILE A 151 14.41 28.58 -6.60
C ILE A 151 14.16 28.20 -8.05
N GLU A 152 15.23 27.95 -8.80
CA GLU A 152 15.15 27.57 -10.21
C GLU A 152 14.45 26.22 -10.39
N SER A 153 14.78 25.23 -9.56
CA SER A 153 14.10 23.93 -9.56
C SER A 153 12.59 24.06 -9.35
N THR A 154 12.13 24.86 -8.39
CA THR A 154 10.69 25.07 -8.16
C THR A 154 10.04 25.85 -9.30
N ARG A 155 10.74 26.84 -9.87
CA ARG A 155 10.25 27.62 -11.02
C ARG A 155 9.96 26.70 -12.21
N VAL A 156 10.89 25.79 -12.52
CA VAL A 156 10.72 24.83 -13.63
C VAL A 156 9.55 23.89 -13.35
N ALA A 157 9.39 23.39 -12.12
CA ALA A 157 8.25 22.56 -11.74
C ALA A 157 6.90 23.29 -11.93
N LEU A 158 6.80 24.57 -11.53
CA LEU A 158 5.62 25.41 -11.74
C LEU A 158 5.32 25.65 -13.23
N GLU A 159 6.35 25.91 -14.05
CA GLU A 159 6.20 26.11 -15.49
C GLU A 159 5.76 24.84 -16.23
N ARG A 160 6.22 23.68 -15.76
CA ARG A 160 5.92 22.37 -16.35
C ARG A 160 4.72 21.68 -15.71
N LEU A 161 4.04 22.32 -14.76
CA LEU A 161 2.94 21.73 -14.00
C LEU A 161 1.89 21.00 -14.88
N PRO A 162 1.43 21.54 -16.04
CA PRO A 162 0.48 20.84 -16.90
C PRO A 162 1.01 19.54 -17.56
N ALA A 163 2.32 19.34 -17.59
CA ALA A 163 2.99 18.19 -18.19
C ALA A 163 3.45 17.15 -17.15
N LEU A 164 3.32 17.44 -15.85
CA LEU A 164 3.67 16.52 -14.76
C LEU A 164 2.72 15.33 -14.57
N PRO A 165 1.40 15.41 -14.85
CA PRO A 165 0.51 14.26 -14.69
C PRO A 165 1.02 13.02 -15.42
N ILE A 166 1.07 11.89 -14.73
CA ILE A 166 1.54 10.64 -15.32
C ILE A 166 0.42 10.06 -16.19
N PRO A 167 0.60 10.00 -17.54
CA PRO A 167 -0.46 9.55 -18.42
C PRO A 167 -0.79 8.08 -18.20
N LEU A 168 -2.03 7.73 -18.53
CA LEU A 168 -2.46 6.34 -18.58
C LEU A 168 -1.76 5.59 -19.73
N PRO A 169 -1.48 4.29 -19.54
CA PRO A 169 -0.99 3.43 -20.61
C PRO A 169 -1.90 3.46 -21.85
N PRO A 170 -1.37 3.35 -23.09
CA PRO A 170 -2.15 3.55 -24.31
C PRO A 170 -3.39 2.65 -24.43
N LYS A 171 -3.33 1.39 -23.95
CA LYS A 171 -4.49 0.49 -23.99
C LYS A 171 -5.58 0.94 -23.04
N VAL A 172 -5.21 1.42 -21.86
CA VAL A 172 -6.15 1.93 -20.86
C VAL A 172 -6.77 3.24 -21.35
N ALA A 173 -5.96 4.17 -21.87
CA ALA A 173 -6.46 5.42 -22.43
C ALA A 173 -7.43 5.19 -23.60
N ALA A 174 -7.14 4.20 -24.47
CA ALA A 174 -8.04 3.82 -25.56
C ALA A 174 -9.35 3.20 -25.07
N LEU A 175 -9.34 2.46 -23.95
CA LEU A 175 -10.52 1.87 -23.34
C LEU A 175 -11.41 2.92 -22.68
N LEU A 176 -10.82 3.81 -21.87
CA LEU A 176 -11.57 4.77 -21.05
C LEU A 176 -12.03 6.00 -21.85
N GLY A 177 -11.30 6.35 -22.91
CA GLY A 177 -11.56 7.55 -23.70
C GLY A 177 -11.00 8.83 -23.07
N ALA A 178 -11.03 9.93 -23.82
CA ALA A 178 -10.45 11.21 -23.41
C ALA A 178 -11.30 11.96 -22.35
N ASP A 179 -12.61 11.74 -22.37
CA ASP A 179 -13.58 12.43 -21.51
C ASP A 179 -14.11 11.51 -20.38
N ALA A 180 -13.24 10.63 -19.87
CA ALA A 180 -13.63 9.67 -18.84
C ALA A 180 -14.06 10.37 -17.55
N THR A 181 -15.13 9.88 -16.92
CA THR A 181 -15.61 10.35 -15.62
C THR A 181 -15.00 9.51 -14.51
N TRP A 182 -14.36 10.16 -13.54
CA TRP A 182 -13.66 9.49 -12.44
C TRP A 182 -14.40 9.75 -11.12
N SER A 183 -14.65 8.69 -10.37
CA SER A 183 -15.07 8.73 -8.97
C SER A 183 -14.06 7.97 -8.11
N VAL A 184 -13.71 8.52 -6.97
CA VAL A 184 -12.90 7.85 -5.94
C VAL A 184 -13.76 7.32 -4.79
N GLU A 185 -15.08 7.46 -4.87
CA GLU A 185 -16.00 6.94 -3.86
C GLU A 185 -16.14 5.43 -4.00
N HIS A 186 -15.84 4.71 -2.91
CA HIS A 186 -16.03 3.26 -2.77
C HIS A 186 -16.12 2.85 -1.30
N GLU A 187 -16.60 1.64 -1.02
CA GLU A 187 -16.78 1.11 0.35
C GLU A 187 -15.46 0.81 1.07
N GLY A 188 -14.37 0.53 0.33
CA GLY A 188 -13.06 0.21 0.91
C GLY A 188 -12.25 1.42 1.39
N GLN A 189 -11.26 1.17 2.23
CA GLN A 189 -10.31 2.19 2.72
C GLN A 189 -9.04 2.30 1.86
N SER A 190 -8.87 1.41 0.88
CA SER A 190 -7.67 1.37 0.05
C SER A 190 -7.59 2.58 -0.89
N GLY A 191 -6.62 3.46 -0.67
CA GLY A 191 -6.30 4.51 -1.66
C GLY A 191 -5.90 3.92 -3.02
N GLY A 192 -6.16 4.67 -4.10
CA GLY A 192 -5.70 4.32 -5.45
C GLY A 192 -6.66 3.45 -6.28
N VAL A 193 -7.92 3.37 -5.87
CA VAL A 193 -9.01 2.77 -6.66
C VAL A 193 -9.92 3.88 -7.20
N ALA A 194 -10.32 3.78 -8.46
CA ALA A 194 -11.29 4.69 -9.05
C ALA A 194 -12.36 3.94 -9.84
N PHE A 195 -13.61 4.33 -9.67
CA PHE A 195 -14.71 3.92 -10.52
C PHE A 195 -14.83 4.87 -11.72
N VAL A 196 -14.70 4.33 -12.92
CA VAL A 196 -14.57 5.11 -14.15
C VAL A 196 -15.68 4.77 -15.14
N ASN A 197 -16.32 5.81 -15.68
CA ASN A 197 -17.42 5.71 -16.65
C ASN A 197 -18.59 4.84 -16.17
N ASP A 198 -18.79 4.75 -14.85
CA ASP A 198 -19.79 3.89 -14.21
C ASP A 198 -19.72 2.41 -14.66
N THR A 199 -18.55 1.95 -15.09
CA THR A 199 -18.38 0.64 -15.74
C THR A 199 -17.13 -0.11 -15.29
N TYR A 200 -16.06 0.62 -14.95
CA TYR A 200 -14.75 0.02 -14.73
C TYR A 200 -14.17 0.43 -13.38
N TRP A 201 -13.55 -0.54 -12.71
CA TRP A 201 -12.69 -0.29 -11.56
C TRP A 201 -11.24 -0.20 -12.05
N VAL A 202 -10.59 0.93 -11.79
CA VAL A 202 -9.20 1.21 -12.21
C VAL A 202 -8.32 1.30 -10.98
N LYS A 203 -7.25 0.50 -10.98
CA LYS A 203 -6.22 0.48 -9.94
C LYS A 203 -4.85 0.70 -10.59
N ARG A 204 -3.94 1.39 -9.89
CA ARG A 204 -2.60 1.69 -10.40
C ARG A 204 -1.51 1.42 -9.36
N GLY A 205 -0.35 0.98 -9.83
CA GLY A 205 0.86 0.82 -9.02
C GLY A 205 1.13 -0.63 -8.61
N PRO A 206 2.08 -0.86 -7.69
CA PRO A 206 2.55 -2.21 -7.34
C PRO A 206 1.43 -3.09 -6.76
N LYS A 207 0.48 -2.51 -6.00
CA LYS A 207 -0.70 -3.23 -5.49
C LYS A 207 -1.59 -3.75 -6.63
N ALA A 208 -1.79 -2.96 -7.68
CA ALA A 208 -2.55 -3.37 -8.87
C ALA A 208 -1.85 -4.47 -9.66
N VAL A 209 -0.51 -4.43 -9.73
CA VAL A 209 0.30 -5.50 -10.34
C VAL A 209 0.13 -6.80 -9.55
N ALA A 210 0.31 -6.73 -8.23
CA ALA A 210 0.17 -7.87 -7.32
C ALA A 210 -1.22 -8.51 -7.38
N GLU A 211 -2.28 -7.70 -7.43
CA GLU A 211 -3.66 -8.15 -7.57
C GLU A 211 -3.91 -8.80 -8.95
N HIS A 212 -3.43 -8.20 -10.03
CA HIS A 212 -3.55 -8.78 -11.37
C HIS A 212 -2.88 -10.16 -11.48
N GLU A 213 -1.68 -10.33 -10.89
CA GLU A 213 -0.99 -11.62 -10.86
C GLU A 213 -1.82 -12.69 -10.14
N ARG A 214 -2.44 -12.32 -9.02
CA ARG A 214 -3.26 -13.22 -8.18
C ARG A 214 -4.61 -13.53 -8.81
N LEU A 215 -5.26 -12.53 -9.44
CA LEU A 215 -6.47 -12.73 -10.25
C LEU A 215 -6.23 -13.72 -11.39
N ASN A 216 -5.13 -13.56 -12.13
CA ASN A 216 -4.77 -14.48 -13.21
C ASN A 216 -4.49 -15.89 -12.70
N TRP A 217 -3.78 -16.01 -11.57
CA TRP A 217 -3.47 -17.31 -10.99
C TRP A 217 -4.73 -18.03 -10.47
N LEU A 218 -5.69 -17.30 -9.91
CA LEU A 218 -6.96 -17.85 -9.40
C LEU A 218 -7.99 -18.19 -10.48
N HIS A 219 -7.96 -17.54 -11.66
CA HIS A 219 -8.97 -17.65 -12.72
C HIS A 219 -9.37 -19.10 -13.05
N ASP A 220 -8.40 -20.01 -13.13
CA ASP A 220 -8.63 -21.41 -13.51
C ASP A 220 -8.82 -22.37 -12.32
N ARG A 221 -8.91 -21.82 -11.09
CA ARG A 221 -9.03 -22.59 -9.83
C ARG A 221 -10.45 -22.62 -9.27
N GLY A 222 -11.41 -22.18 -10.07
CA GLY A 222 -12.84 -22.26 -9.75
C GLY A 222 -13.32 -21.22 -8.74
N ILE A 223 -12.50 -20.22 -8.41
CA ILE A 223 -12.92 -19.04 -7.67
C ILE A 223 -13.53 -18.04 -8.66
N ARG A 224 -14.70 -17.47 -8.33
CA ARG A 224 -15.31 -16.42 -9.16
C ARG A 224 -14.66 -15.09 -8.81
N LEU A 225 -14.27 -14.34 -9.83
CA LEU A 225 -13.52 -13.10 -9.73
C LEU A 225 -14.09 -12.04 -10.68
N PRO A 226 -13.84 -10.75 -10.43
CA PRO A 226 -14.07 -9.70 -11.43
C PRO A 226 -13.30 -9.98 -12.71
N LYS A 227 -13.89 -9.59 -13.84
CA LYS A 227 -13.26 -9.77 -15.14
C LYS A 227 -12.18 -8.70 -15.34
N THR A 228 -10.94 -9.12 -15.55
CA THR A 228 -9.88 -8.24 -16.06
C THR A 228 -10.19 -7.83 -17.50
N VAL A 229 -10.40 -6.53 -17.74
CA VAL A 229 -10.64 -5.96 -19.07
C VAL A 229 -9.32 -5.60 -19.75
N VAL A 230 -8.45 -4.89 -19.04
CA VAL A 230 -7.12 -4.48 -19.49
C VAL A 230 -6.16 -4.53 -18.32
N PHE A 231 -4.97 -5.04 -18.56
CA PHE A 231 -3.79 -4.80 -17.75
C PHE A 231 -2.67 -4.30 -18.67
N ASP A 232 -2.09 -3.15 -18.38
CA ASP A 232 -1.05 -2.53 -19.20
C ASP A 232 -0.10 -1.72 -18.31
N GLY A 233 1.20 -2.08 -18.32
CA GLY A 233 2.18 -1.50 -17.39
C GLY A 233 1.85 -1.82 -15.93
N ASP A 234 1.48 -0.79 -15.17
CA ASP A 234 1.14 -0.80 -13.74
C ASP A 234 -0.36 -0.55 -13.49
N VAL A 235 -1.20 -0.56 -14.53
CA VAL A 235 -2.63 -0.24 -14.42
C VAL A 235 -3.48 -1.47 -14.68
N LEU A 236 -4.33 -1.80 -13.71
CA LEU A 236 -5.34 -2.84 -13.77
C LEU A 236 -6.72 -2.22 -13.97
N VAL A 237 -7.46 -2.71 -14.96
CA VAL A 237 -8.85 -2.34 -15.22
C VAL A 237 -9.74 -3.56 -15.13
N LEU A 238 -10.64 -3.57 -14.15
CA LEU A 238 -11.64 -4.61 -13.93
C LEU A 238 -13.00 -4.13 -14.43
N ALA A 239 -13.80 -5.04 -14.99
CA ALA A 239 -15.20 -4.75 -15.26
C ALA A 239 -15.96 -4.77 -13.94
N ASP A 240 -16.93 -3.87 -13.80
CA ASP A 240 -17.87 -3.97 -12.70
C ASP A 240 -18.59 -5.33 -12.72
N ALA A 241 -18.67 -5.96 -11.55
CA ALA A 241 -19.31 -7.26 -11.40
C ALA A 241 -20.85 -7.14 -11.40
N GLY A 242 -21.40 -5.94 -11.21
CA GLY A 242 -22.84 -5.69 -11.13
C GLY A 242 -23.51 -6.39 -9.94
N ALA A 243 -22.74 -6.67 -8.89
CA ALA A 243 -23.16 -7.36 -7.68
C ALA A 243 -22.76 -6.53 -6.46
N ALA A 244 -23.65 -6.44 -5.48
CA ALA A 244 -23.38 -5.75 -4.21
C ALA A 244 -22.43 -6.57 -3.33
N SER A 245 -21.69 -5.90 -2.45
CA SER A 245 -20.93 -6.56 -1.38
C SER A 245 -21.88 -7.29 -0.43
N LEU A 246 -21.40 -8.35 0.22
CA LEU A 246 -22.19 -9.02 1.25
C LEU A 246 -22.39 -8.12 2.48
N ALA A 247 -21.46 -7.20 2.73
CA ALA A 247 -21.57 -6.17 3.77
C ALA A 247 -22.78 -5.24 3.56
N ALA A 248 -23.22 -5.02 2.32
CA ALA A 248 -24.37 -4.16 2.01
C ALA A 248 -25.74 -4.78 2.34
N ARG A 249 -25.80 -6.01 2.88
CA ARG A 249 -27.07 -6.66 3.21
C ARG A 249 -27.64 -6.16 4.54
N ASP A 250 -28.94 -5.89 4.56
CA ASP A 250 -29.66 -5.50 5.78
C ASP A 250 -29.79 -6.63 6.81
N ASP A 251 -29.66 -7.89 6.38
CA ASP A 251 -29.70 -9.07 7.25
C ASP A 251 -28.71 -10.16 6.80
N GLY A 252 -28.36 -11.04 7.74
CA GLY A 252 -27.45 -12.16 7.51
C GLY A 252 -28.03 -13.27 6.63
N GLY A 253 -29.32 -13.24 6.27
CA GLY A 253 -29.98 -14.30 5.51
C GLY A 253 -30.25 -15.59 6.29
N ALA A 254 -30.42 -16.71 5.57
CA ALA A 254 -30.67 -18.02 6.17
C ALA A 254 -30.22 -19.19 5.27
N GLY A 255 -29.86 -20.30 5.92
CA GLY A 255 -29.46 -21.53 5.23
C GLY A 255 -28.25 -21.33 4.32
N GLU A 256 -28.27 -21.89 3.11
CA GLU A 256 -27.18 -21.74 2.12
C GLU A 256 -27.04 -20.31 1.57
N SER A 257 -28.02 -19.45 1.79
CA SER A 257 -28.01 -18.04 1.37
C SER A 257 -27.59 -17.08 2.48
N SER A 258 -27.25 -17.59 3.66
CA SER A 258 -26.75 -16.76 4.74
C SER A 258 -25.34 -16.25 4.41
N VAL A 259 -25.00 -15.05 4.87
CA VAL A 259 -23.71 -14.40 4.60
C VAL A 259 -22.57 -15.28 5.10
N GLY A 260 -22.67 -15.76 6.35
CA GLY A 260 -21.71 -16.68 6.95
C GLY A 260 -21.58 -17.99 6.16
N ALA A 261 -22.69 -18.60 5.74
CA ALA A 261 -22.65 -19.84 4.97
C ALA A 261 -21.98 -19.66 3.59
N VAL A 262 -22.26 -18.56 2.91
CA VAL A 262 -21.64 -18.19 1.62
C VAL A 262 -20.13 -18.00 1.80
N MET A 263 -19.73 -17.18 2.77
CA MET A 263 -18.33 -16.89 3.06
C MET A 263 -17.56 -18.15 3.49
N GLY A 264 -18.13 -18.98 4.36
CA GLY A 264 -17.49 -20.21 4.85
C GLY A 264 -17.28 -21.24 3.74
N THR A 265 -18.26 -21.37 2.84
CA THR A 265 -18.15 -22.25 1.65
C THR A 265 -17.09 -21.74 0.68
N LEU A 266 -17.05 -20.43 0.42
CA LEU A 266 -16.06 -19.80 -0.46
C LEU A 266 -14.64 -19.94 0.11
N LEU A 267 -14.45 -19.62 1.38
CA LEU A 267 -13.14 -19.67 2.03
C LEU A 267 -12.59 -21.09 2.08
N ARG A 268 -13.43 -22.08 2.40
CA ARG A 268 -13.03 -23.49 2.35
C ARG A 268 -12.53 -23.87 0.96
N ARG A 269 -13.25 -23.46 -0.09
CA ARG A 269 -12.84 -23.75 -1.47
C ARG A 269 -11.49 -23.10 -1.82
N LEU A 270 -11.24 -21.89 -1.33
CA LEU A 270 -9.94 -21.22 -1.49
C LEU A 270 -8.84 -21.98 -0.75
N HIS A 271 -9.07 -22.34 0.51
CA HIS A 271 -8.11 -23.05 1.36
C HIS A 271 -7.84 -24.50 0.92
N ASP A 272 -8.76 -25.13 0.19
CA ASP A 272 -8.59 -26.46 -0.39
C ASP A 272 -7.65 -26.46 -1.63
N ILE A 273 -7.25 -25.29 -2.14
CA ILE A 273 -6.24 -25.19 -3.21
C ILE A 273 -4.87 -25.59 -2.63
N SER A 274 -4.14 -26.43 -3.36
CA SER A 274 -2.82 -26.89 -2.90
C SER A 274 -1.83 -25.73 -2.81
N ILE A 275 -1.17 -25.62 -1.66
CA ILE A 275 -0.11 -24.64 -1.41
C ILE A 275 1.12 -24.87 -2.30
N ASP A 276 1.34 -26.10 -2.79
CA ASP A 276 2.45 -26.43 -3.68
C ASP A 276 2.33 -25.74 -5.06
N GLU A 277 1.12 -25.29 -5.41
CA GLU A 277 0.84 -24.58 -6.66
C GLU A 277 0.85 -23.05 -6.52
N CYS A 278 0.92 -22.53 -5.29
CA CYS A 278 0.82 -21.11 -5.00
C CYS A 278 2.21 -20.44 -5.00
N PRO A 279 2.46 -19.48 -5.92
CA PRO A 279 3.75 -18.82 -6.01
C PRO A 279 3.90 -17.64 -5.04
N PHE A 280 2.84 -17.28 -4.31
CA PHE A 280 2.79 -16.08 -3.49
C PHE A 280 3.03 -16.42 -2.01
N ASP A 281 3.90 -15.67 -1.35
CA ASP A 281 4.22 -15.85 0.06
C ASP A 281 3.38 -14.90 0.91
N GLY A 282 2.58 -15.46 1.81
CA GLY A 282 1.79 -14.73 2.79
C GLY A 282 2.09 -15.18 4.22
N ARG A 283 3.21 -15.89 4.42
CA ARG A 283 3.58 -16.45 5.72
C ARG A 283 3.86 -15.36 6.74
N LEU A 284 3.74 -15.75 8.00
CA LEU A 284 3.83 -14.83 9.14
C LEU A 284 5.14 -14.02 9.16
N ASP A 285 6.26 -14.58 8.70
CA ASP A 285 7.52 -13.83 8.59
C ASP A 285 7.42 -12.64 7.63
N ALA A 286 6.81 -12.84 6.46
CA ALA A 286 6.64 -11.79 5.47
C ALA A 286 5.66 -10.71 5.97
N VAL A 287 4.55 -11.14 6.58
CA VAL A 287 3.52 -10.22 7.09
C VAL A 287 4.04 -9.43 8.30
N LEU A 288 4.75 -10.05 9.25
CA LEU A 288 5.37 -9.33 10.38
C LEU A 288 6.47 -8.37 9.93
N ALA A 289 7.22 -8.69 8.87
CA ALA A 289 8.19 -7.76 8.30
C ALA A 289 7.49 -6.52 7.70
N GLN A 290 6.34 -6.71 7.04
CA GLN A 290 5.53 -5.61 6.53
C GLN A 290 4.91 -4.78 7.66
N ALA A 291 4.32 -5.43 8.67
CA ALA A 291 3.76 -4.77 9.85
C ALA A 291 4.83 -3.92 10.58
N ARG A 292 6.04 -4.47 10.75
CA ARG A 292 7.19 -3.74 11.30
C ARG A 292 7.51 -2.48 10.49
N ARG A 293 7.48 -2.57 9.16
CA ARG A 293 7.70 -1.40 8.29
C ARG A 293 6.58 -0.37 8.47
N HIS A 294 5.31 -0.79 8.47
CA HIS A 294 4.21 0.14 8.71
C HIS A 294 4.37 0.87 10.05
N VAL A 295 4.81 0.19 11.10
CA VAL A 295 5.07 0.81 12.42
C VAL A 295 6.23 1.81 12.33
N ILE A 296 7.39 1.40 11.80
CA ILE A 296 8.59 2.24 11.71
C ILE A 296 8.33 3.48 10.85
N GLU A 297 7.71 3.27 9.70
CA GLU A 297 7.36 4.33 8.77
C GLU A 297 6.10 5.09 9.20
N GLY A 298 5.47 4.74 10.33
CA GLY A 298 4.25 5.37 10.87
C GLY A 298 3.09 5.42 9.89
N LEU A 299 2.87 4.34 9.15
CA LEU A 299 1.77 4.15 8.20
C LEU A 299 0.53 3.53 8.84
N VAL A 300 0.62 3.09 10.10
CA VAL A 300 -0.50 2.51 10.86
C VAL A 300 -1.52 3.58 11.22
N ASP A 301 -2.80 3.34 10.93
CA ASP A 301 -3.90 4.21 11.33
C ASP A 301 -4.36 3.89 12.76
N LEU A 302 -3.90 4.70 13.72
CA LEU A 302 -4.21 4.53 15.13
C LEU A 302 -5.67 4.81 15.47
N ASP A 303 -6.40 5.54 14.62
CA ASP A 303 -7.81 5.87 14.84
C ASP A 303 -8.73 4.71 14.40
N ASN A 304 -8.20 3.73 13.66
CA ASN A 304 -8.91 2.55 13.19
C ASN A 304 -8.73 1.33 14.12
N PHE A 305 -8.06 1.49 15.26
CA PHE A 305 -7.87 0.38 16.19
C PHE A 305 -9.19 -0.13 16.76
N ASP A 306 -9.26 -1.45 17.01
CA ASP A 306 -10.38 -2.04 17.75
C ASP A 306 -10.53 -1.34 19.11
N ASP A 307 -11.76 -1.23 19.62
CA ASP A 307 -12.08 -0.56 20.90
C ASP A 307 -11.22 -1.03 22.08
N GLU A 308 -10.80 -2.30 22.07
CA GLU A 308 -9.96 -2.89 23.12
C GLU A 308 -8.48 -2.43 23.07
N ASN A 309 -8.03 -1.99 21.90
CA ASN A 309 -6.67 -1.50 21.65
C ASN A 309 -6.61 0.03 21.49
N ALA A 310 -7.76 0.71 21.53
CA ALA A 310 -7.85 2.16 21.39
C ALA A 310 -6.88 2.91 22.33
N GLY A 311 -6.02 3.75 21.73
CA GLY A 311 -5.02 4.55 22.45
C GLY A 311 -3.69 3.84 22.76
N LEU A 312 -3.52 2.57 22.34
CA LEU A 312 -2.21 1.92 22.34
C LEU A 312 -1.32 2.47 21.22
N ALA A 313 0.00 2.40 21.42
CA ALA A 313 0.95 2.71 20.36
C ALA A 313 1.14 1.49 19.44
N ALA A 314 1.34 1.71 18.14
CA ALA A 314 1.61 0.64 17.19
C ALA A 314 2.88 -0.16 17.53
N ASP A 315 3.88 0.48 18.16
CA ASP A 315 5.08 -0.20 18.69
C ASP A 315 4.75 -1.24 19.77
N ASP A 316 3.76 -0.96 20.63
CA ASP A 316 3.34 -1.87 21.70
C ASP A 316 2.60 -3.08 21.10
N ILE A 317 1.75 -2.86 20.11
CA ILE A 317 1.06 -3.92 19.35
C ILE A 317 2.08 -4.82 18.65
N LEU A 318 3.05 -4.25 17.95
CA LEU A 318 4.12 -5.01 17.30
C LEU A 318 4.95 -5.81 18.29
N ALA A 319 5.33 -5.22 19.43
CA ALA A 319 6.08 -5.92 20.46
C ALA A 319 5.29 -7.13 21.00
N ARG A 320 3.98 -6.97 21.21
CA ARG A 320 3.09 -8.06 21.62
C ARG A 320 3.01 -9.16 20.57
N LEU A 321 2.83 -8.81 19.30
CA LEU A 321 2.78 -9.79 18.19
C LEU A 321 4.08 -10.60 18.04
N LEU A 322 5.22 -10.00 18.36
CA LEU A 322 6.52 -10.68 18.34
C LEU A 322 6.68 -11.63 19.53
N ASP A 323 6.16 -11.30 20.71
CA ASP A 323 6.21 -12.14 21.92
C ASP A 323 5.20 -13.31 21.85
N GLU A 324 3.97 -13.02 21.40
CA GLU A 324 2.85 -13.97 21.33
C GLU A 324 2.82 -14.77 20.01
N ARG A 325 3.91 -14.71 19.23
CA ARG A 325 4.01 -15.33 17.91
C ARG A 325 3.65 -16.84 17.94
N PRO A 326 2.70 -17.32 17.12
CA PRO A 326 2.40 -18.74 17.01
C PRO A 326 3.61 -19.58 16.59
N GLU A 327 3.83 -20.71 17.27
CA GLU A 327 4.97 -21.61 17.00
C GLU A 327 4.87 -22.34 15.65
N GLN A 328 3.65 -22.51 15.13
CA GLN A 328 3.37 -23.32 13.93
C GLN A 328 2.27 -22.69 13.09
N GLU A 329 2.44 -22.69 11.78
CA GLU A 329 1.43 -22.24 10.83
C GLU A 329 0.65 -23.43 10.24
N ASP A 330 -0.67 -23.33 10.19
CA ASP A 330 -1.54 -24.25 9.45
C ASP A 330 -1.78 -23.70 8.03
N LEU A 331 -0.80 -23.98 7.16
CA LEU A 331 -0.65 -23.34 5.86
C LEU A 331 -1.74 -23.74 4.85
N VAL A 332 -2.36 -22.72 4.27
CA VAL A 332 -3.34 -22.79 3.19
C VAL A 332 -3.05 -21.67 2.18
N VAL A 333 -3.74 -21.69 1.03
CA VAL A 333 -3.80 -20.50 0.18
C VAL A 333 -4.81 -19.54 0.80
N ALA A 334 -4.31 -18.50 1.48
CA ALA A 334 -5.13 -17.51 2.16
C ALA A 334 -5.37 -16.29 1.27
N HIS A 335 -6.53 -15.66 1.40
CA HIS A 335 -6.90 -14.39 0.78
C HIS A 335 -6.05 -13.23 1.31
N GLY A 336 -5.86 -13.18 2.63
CA GLY A 336 -5.08 -12.18 3.34
C GLY A 336 -5.84 -10.94 3.82
N ASP A 337 -7.12 -10.83 3.47
CA ASP A 337 -8.07 -9.78 3.89
C ASP A 337 -9.53 -10.28 3.69
N PHE A 338 -9.88 -11.43 4.28
CA PHE A 338 -11.16 -12.10 3.95
C PHE A 338 -12.32 -11.57 4.80
N THR A 339 -12.98 -10.54 4.30
CA THR A 339 -14.06 -9.80 4.99
C THR A 339 -15.35 -9.75 4.14
N PRO A 340 -16.54 -9.46 4.73
CA PRO A 340 -17.79 -9.32 3.98
C PRO A 340 -17.76 -8.29 2.83
N PRO A 341 -17.09 -7.13 2.94
CA PRO A 341 -16.93 -6.20 1.81
C PRO A 341 -16.19 -6.81 0.61
N ASN A 342 -15.25 -7.71 0.85
CA ASN A 342 -14.42 -8.36 -0.18
C ASN A 342 -15.09 -9.57 -0.85
N VAL A 343 -16.34 -9.87 -0.50
CA VAL A 343 -17.15 -10.91 -1.13
C VAL A 343 -18.43 -10.28 -1.67
N LEU A 344 -18.62 -10.32 -2.99
CA LEU A 344 -19.87 -9.87 -3.61
C LEU A 344 -20.91 -11.00 -3.67
N GLU A 345 -22.16 -10.58 -3.86
CA GLU A 345 -23.28 -11.45 -4.15
C GLU A 345 -22.96 -12.45 -5.27
N GLY A 346 -23.38 -13.69 -5.03
CA GLY A 346 -22.91 -14.80 -5.85
C GLY A 346 -21.42 -15.08 -5.66
N ALA A 347 -20.87 -14.99 -4.44
CA ALA A 347 -19.54 -15.47 -4.08
C ALA A 347 -18.43 -15.09 -5.07
N ILE A 348 -18.41 -13.81 -5.48
CA ILE A 348 -17.34 -13.23 -6.30
C ILE A 348 -16.34 -12.61 -5.33
N LEU A 349 -15.08 -13.04 -5.39
CA LEU A 349 -14.03 -12.60 -4.48
C LEU A 349 -13.31 -11.37 -5.06
N LEU A 350 -13.17 -10.31 -4.27
CA LEU A 350 -12.47 -9.07 -4.60
C LEU A 350 -11.12 -8.98 -3.89
N ASP A 351 -10.33 -7.96 -4.22
CA ASP A 351 -9.17 -7.50 -3.44
C ASP A 351 -8.16 -8.58 -3.04
N VAL A 352 -7.92 -9.50 -3.99
CA VAL A 352 -6.99 -10.62 -3.85
C VAL A 352 -5.51 -10.18 -3.87
N GLY A 353 -5.17 -8.91 -3.66
CA GLY A 353 -3.79 -8.41 -3.74
C GLY A 353 -2.86 -8.99 -2.67
N ALA A 354 -3.41 -9.38 -1.52
CA ALA A 354 -2.66 -9.92 -0.37
C ALA A 354 -2.59 -11.45 -0.34
N LEU A 355 -3.15 -12.13 -1.35
CA LEU A 355 -3.27 -13.59 -1.38
C LEU A 355 -1.90 -14.27 -1.40
N GLY A 356 -1.78 -15.36 -0.64
CA GLY A 356 -0.56 -16.17 -0.59
C GLY A 356 -0.66 -17.34 0.37
N VAL A 357 0.40 -18.15 0.39
CA VAL A 357 0.52 -19.24 1.37
C VAL A 357 0.67 -18.64 2.77
N ALA A 358 -0.32 -18.84 3.63
CA ALA A 358 -0.35 -18.31 4.99
C ALA A 358 -1.08 -19.26 5.93
N ASP A 359 -0.99 -19.02 7.24
CA ASP A 359 -1.87 -19.68 8.19
C ASP A 359 -3.35 -19.36 7.91
N ARG A 360 -4.22 -20.36 7.92
CA ARG A 360 -5.66 -20.19 7.69
C ARG A 360 -6.33 -19.18 8.62
N TYR A 361 -5.78 -18.98 9.82
CA TYR A 361 -6.33 -18.05 10.80
C TYR A 361 -6.15 -16.59 10.40
N ARG A 362 -5.28 -16.30 9.42
CA ARG A 362 -5.19 -14.99 8.78
C ARG A 362 -6.53 -14.56 8.16
N ASP A 363 -7.24 -15.49 7.54
CA ASP A 363 -8.56 -15.21 6.95
C ASP A 363 -9.70 -15.44 7.94
N LEU A 364 -9.60 -16.49 8.78
CA LEU A 364 -10.66 -16.81 9.74
C LEU A 364 -10.86 -15.68 10.77
N ALA A 365 -9.78 -15.03 11.22
CA ALA A 365 -9.88 -13.97 12.21
C ALA A 365 -10.69 -12.78 11.70
N LEU A 366 -10.38 -12.30 10.50
CA LEU A 366 -11.06 -11.15 9.87
C LEU A 366 -12.50 -11.48 9.53
N ALA A 367 -12.75 -12.66 8.98
CA ALA A 367 -14.11 -13.12 8.69
C ALA A 367 -14.97 -13.15 9.97
N VAL A 368 -14.41 -13.66 11.07
CA VAL A 368 -15.13 -13.78 12.34
C VAL A 368 -15.37 -12.43 13.01
N ARG A 369 -14.40 -11.50 12.94
CA ARG A 369 -14.55 -10.13 13.45
C ARG A 369 -15.74 -9.46 12.74
N ASP A 370 -15.65 -9.30 11.43
CA ASP A 370 -16.62 -8.53 10.67
C ASP A 370 -18.00 -9.21 10.62
N LEU A 371 -18.08 -10.54 10.49
CA LEU A 371 -19.37 -11.24 10.55
C LEU A 371 -20.08 -11.03 11.88
N ARG A 372 -19.32 -11.01 12.99
CA ARG A 372 -19.90 -10.77 14.31
C ARG A 372 -20.39 -9.34 14.45
N ASP A 373 -19.59 -8.39 14.00
CA ASP A 373 -19.89 -6.97 14.15
C ASP A 373 -21.07 -6.54 13.25
N ASP A 374 -21.13 -7.05 12.02
CA ASP A 374 -22.17 -6.70 11.05
C ASP A 374 -23.47 -7.51 11.21
N PHE A 375 -23.36 -8.81 11.50
CA PHE A 375 -24.51 -9.75 11.42
C PHE A 375 -24.74 -10.57 12.70
N GLY A 376 -23.81 -10.57 13.64
CA GLY A 376 -23.89 -11.27 14.92
C GLY A 376 -23.49 -12.75 14.91
N ASP A 377 -23.47 -13.34 16.11
CA ASP A 377 -23.03 -14.72 16.34
C ASP A 377 -23.72 -15.83 15.52
N PRO A 378 -25.01 -15.72 15.11
CA PRO A 378 -25.62 -16.71 14.22
C PRO A 378 -24.89 -16.87 12.89
N GLU A 379 -24.38 -15.79 12.30
CA GLU A 379 -23.63 -15.87 11.04
C GLU A 379 -22.22 -16.40 11.24
N VAL A 380 -21.56 -16.10 12.36
CA VAL A 380 -20.29 -16.75 12.73
C VAL A 380 -20.47 -18.27 12.88
N THR A 381 -21.60 -18.69 13.45
CA THR A 381 -21.94 -20.12 13.58
C THR A 381 -22.17 -20.76 12.21
N ALA A 382 -22.91 -20.08 11.32
CA ALA A 382 -23.14 -20.54 9.96
C ALA A 382 -21.83 -20.64 9.16
N PHE A 383 -20.93 -19.66 9.33
CA PHE A 383 -19.61 -19.63 8.72
C PHE A 383 -18.75 -20.84 9.09
N PHE A 384 -18.56 -21.12 10.38
CA PHE A 384 -17.76 -22.27 10.80
C PHE A 384 -18.39 -23.61 10.40
N ALA A 385 -19.72 -23.70 10.42
CA ALA A 385 -20.44 -24.88 9.95
C ALA A 385 -20.20 -25.14 8.45
N ALA A 386 -20.24 -24.11 7.61
CA ALA A 386 -19.99 -24.21 6.18
C ALA A 386 -18.50 -24.45 5.86
N TYR A 387 -17.61 -23.75 6.57
CA TYR A 387 -16.15 -23.92 6.45
C TYR A 387 -15.70 -25.33 6.88
N GLY A 388 -16.38 -25.91 7.87
CA GLY A 388 -16.11 -27.28 8.35
C GLY A 388 -15.09 -27.36 9.48
N LEU A 389 -14.96 -26.31 10.29
CA LEU A 389 -14.10 -26.27 11.48
C LEU A 389 -14.97 -26.22 12.74
N GLY A 390 -15.01 -27.32 13.49
CA GLY A 390 -15.90 -27.46 14.66
C GLY A 390 -15.42 -26.74 15.91
N GLU A 391 -14.11 -26.69 16.14
CA GLU A 391 -13.50 -26.07 17.32
C GLU A 391 -12.35 -25.15 16.88
N PRO A 392 -12.62 -23.85 16.64
CA PRO A 392 -11.58 -22.91 16.27
C PRO A 392 -10.70 -22.52 17.46
N ASP A 393 -9.38 -22.59 17.27
CA ASP A 393 -8.35 -22.03 18.16
C ASP A 393 -8.57 -20.53 18.37
N GLN A 394 -9.03 -20.15 19.57
CA GLN A 394 -9.30 -18.76 19.92
C GLN A 394 -8.03 -17.90 19.99
N SER A 395 -6.92 -18.48 20.45
CA SER A 395 -5.66 -17.72 20.58
C SER A 395 -5.13 -17.27 19.23
N ARG A 396 -5.31 -18.08 18.17
CA ARG A 396 -4.96 -17.70 16.81
C ARG A 396 -5.92 -16.67 16.22
N LEU A 397 -7.22 -16.77 16.49
CA LEU A 397 -8.18 -15.75 16.06
C LEU A 397 -7.82 -14.38 16.65
N GLU A 398 -7.51 -14.34 17.95
CA GLU A 398 -7.08 -13.12 18.64
C GLU A 398 -5.75 -12.59 18.08
N TYR A 399 -4.77 -13.47 17.83
CA TYR A 399 -3.48 -13.08 17.27
C TYR A 399 -3.59 -12.44 15.88
N TYR A 400 -4.32 -13.09 14.95
CA TYR A 400 -4.43 -12.58 13.59
C TYR A 400 -5.37 -11.37 13.49
N ARG A 401 -6.33 -11.21 14.41
CA ARG A 401 -7.09 -9.96 14.56
C ARG A 401 -6.17 -8.82 15.02
N LEU A 402 -5.35 -9.05 16.03
CA LEU A 402 -4.37 -8.06 16.51
C LEU A 402 -3.32 -7.70 15.43
N LEU A 403 -2.95 -8.66 14.58
CA LEU A 403 -2.01 -8.42 13.49
C LEU A 403 -2.57 -7.44 12.45
N ASP A 404 -3.87 -7.50 12.19
CA ASP A 404 -4.57 -6.66 11.21
C ASP A 404 -4.57 -5.18 11.60
N GLU A 405 -4.53 -4.87 12.90
CA GLU A 405 -4.40 -3.50 13.43
C GLU A 405 -3.18 -2.76 12.86
N LEU A 406 -2.17 -3.47 12.35
CA LEU A 406 -0.96 -2.87 11.78
C LEU A 406 -1.03 -2.65 10.25
N PHE A 407 -2.19 -2.81 9.63
CA PHE A 407 -2.46 -2.67 8.20
C PHE A 407 -3.60 -1.70 7.93
#